data_AF-A0A6N2AIZ9-F1
#
_entry.id   AF-A0A6N2AIZ9-F1
#
_cell.length_a   1.000
_cell.length_b   1.000
_cell.length_c   1.000
_cell.angle_alpha   90.00
_cell.angle_beta   90.00
_cell.angle_gamma   90.00
#
_symmetry.space_group_name_H-M   'P 1'
#
loop_
_entity.id
_entity.type
_entity.pdbx_description
1 polymer ?
#
loop_
_entity_poly.entity_id
_entity_poly.type
_entity_poly.pdbx_seq_one_letter_code
_entity_poly.pdbx_strand_id
1 'polypeptide(L)'
;MKEAIKLILESIYDLEFQDTSPFHLGRGFHSVLRWIKEEWGTSHRFLEFDIRKCFHTIDRHRLIPIFKEEIDDPKLFYTINEVFSAG
;
A
#
# COMPACT_ATOMS: atom_id res chain seq x y z
N MET A 1 -1.21 5.05 -17.76
CA MET A 1 -1.32 6.07 -16.69
C MET A 1 -1.29 5.43 -15.31
N LYS A 2 -2.18 4.47 -14.99
CA LYS A 2 -2.13 3.71 -13.72
C LYS A 2 -0.76 3.06 -13.43
N GLU A 3 -0.15 2.40 -14.41
CA GLU A 3 1.19 1.81 -14.25
C GLU A 3 2.30 2.84 -14.01
N ALA A 4 2.19 4.05 -14.56
CA ALA A 4 3.18 5.10 -14.32
C ALA A 4 3.08 5.63 -12.88
N ILE A 5 1.86 5.82 -12.38
CA ILE A 5 1.62 6.18 -10.98
C ILE A 5 2.13 5.08 -10.05
N LYS A 6 1.88 3.81 -10.41
CA LYS A 6 2.39 2.66 -9.66
C LYS A 6 3.92 2.68 -9.55
N LEU A 7 4.64 2.84 -10.68
CA LEU A 7 6.11 2.89 -10.67
C LEU A 7 6.66 4.05 -9.82
N ILE A 8 6.01 5.21 -9.86
CA ILE A 8 6.39 6.37 -9.03
C ILE A 8 6.18 6.06 -7.54
N LEU A 9 4.99 5.54 -7.17
CA LEU A 9 4.70 5.20 -5.78
C LEU A 9 5.57 4.06 -5.26
N GLU A 10 5.88 3.06 -6.09
CA GLU A 10 6.84 2.00 -5.77
C GLU A 10 8.21 2.62 -5.49
N SER A 11 8.70 3.54 -6.33
CA SER A 11 10.01 4.16 -6.09
C SER A 11 10.11 4.98 -4.80
N ILE A 12 8.98 5.49 -4.30
CA ILE A 12 8.91 6.31 -3.09
C ILE A 12 8.75 5.42 -1.86
N TYR A 13 7.80 4.47 -1.90
CA TYR A 13 7.37 3.73 -0.71
C TYR A 13 7.99 2.33 -0.56
N ASP A 14 8.58 1.75 -1.61
CA ASP A 14 9.11 0.37 -1.54
C ASP A 14 10.23 0.22 -0.50
N LEU A 15 10.99 1.29 -0.22
CA LEU A 15 12.03 1.31 0.82
C LEU A 15 11.49 1.55 2.24
N GLU A 16 10.29 2.13 2.37
CA GLU A 16 9.69 2.49 3.67
C GLU A 16 8.79 1.40 4.22
N PHE A 17 8.28 0.52 3.37
CA PHE A 17 7.47 -0.59 3.82
C PHE A 17 8.29 -1.52 4.72
N GLN A 18 7.68 -1.97 5.82
CA GLN A 18 8.27 -3.02 6.64
C GLN A 18 8.35 -4.31 5.84
N ASP A 19 9.40 -5.11 6.07
CA ASP A 19 9.61 -6.41 5.42
C ASP A 19 8.41 -7.37 5.51
N THR A 20 7.50 -7.16 6.47
CA THR A 20 6.26 -7.92 6.64
C THR A 20 5.16 -7.54 5.65
N SER A 21 5.33 -6.47 4.88
CA SER A 21 4.38 -6.00 3.88
C SER A 21 4.40 -6.91 2.63
N PRO A 22 3.23 -7.31 2.10
CA PRO A 22 3.15 -8.10 0.87
C PRO A 22 3.27 -7.24 -0.41
N PHE A 23 3.49 -5.93 -0.28
CA PHE A 23 3.48 -4.97 -1.40
C PHE A 23 4.86 -4.60 -1.94
N HIS A 24 5.93 -5.25 -1.46
CA HIS A 24 7.27 -5.00 -1.96
C HIS A 24 7.50 -5.59 -3.36
N LEU A 25 8.34 -4.92 -4.14
CA LEU A 25 8.83 -5.43 -5.41
C LEU A 25 9.48 -6.81 -5.23
N GLY A 26 8.93 -7.83 -5.90
CA GLY A 26 9.44 -9.21 -5.86
C GLY A 26 9.03 -10.03 -4.63
N ARG A 27 8.25 -9.47 -3.68
CA ARG A 27 7.70 -10.21 -2.53
C ARG A 27 6.20 -10.38 -2.69
N GLY A 28 5.74 -11.62 -2.84
CA GLY A 28 4.32 -11.95 -2.87
C GLY A 28 3.76 -12.29 -1.49
N PHE A 29 2.43 -12.35 -1.40
CA PHE A 29 1.72 -12.77 -0.17
C PHE A 29 2.21 -14.11 0.40
N HIS A 30 2.55 -15.07 -0.47
CA HIS A 30 3.10 -16.36 -0.05
C HIS A 30 4.45 -16.25 0.67
N SER A 31 5.30 -15.29 0.27
CA SER A 31 6.58 -15.05 0.92
C SER A 31 6.38 -14.51 2.34
N VAL A 32 5.40 -13.61 2.53
CA VAL A 32 5.03 -13.09 3.85
C VAL A 32 4.44 -14.18 4.74
N LEU A 33 3.50 -14.98 4.23
CA LEU A 33 2.92 -16.09 5.01
C LEU A 33 3.96 -17.12 5.44
N ARG A 34 4.92 -17.44 4.55
CA ARG A 34 6.03 -18.33 4.90
C ARG A 34 6.90 -17.73 6.01
N TRP A 35 7.24 -16.45 5.91
CA TRP A 35 8.00 -15.75 6.96
C TRP A 35 7.25 -15.76 8.30
N ILE A 36 5.94 -15.44 8.32
CA ILE A 36 5.14 -15.49 9.56
C ILE A 36 5.17 -16.90 10.17
N LYS A 37 5.03 -17.94 9.34
CA LYS A 37 5.08 -19.34 9.80
C LYS A 37 6.45 -19.73 10.37
N GLU A 38 7.53 -19.28 9.74
CA GLU A 38 8.90 -19.60 10.14
C GLU A 38 9.34 -18.82 11.39
N GLU A 39 9.03 -17.53 11.45
CA GLU A 39 9.45 -16.62 12.52
C GLU A 39 8.60 -16.80 13.80
N TRP A 40 7.27 -16.93 13.66
CA TRP A 40 6.37 -16.94 14.82
C TRP A 40 6.11 -18.35 15.37
N GLY A 41 6.68 -19.39 14.74
CA GLY A 41 6.74 -20.76 15.23
C GLY A 41 5.37 -21.33 15.67
N THR A 42 5.26 -21.70 16.94
CA THR A 42 4.08 -22.31 17.58
C THR A 42 3.17 -21.32 18.29
N SER A 43 3.13 -20.05 17.85
CA SER A 43 2.14 -19.12 18.39
C SER A 43 0.73 -19.68 18.25
N HIS A 44 0.07 -19.92 19.39
CA HIS A 44 -1.25 -20.57 19.43
C HIS A 44 -2.41 -19.58 19.23
N ARG A 45 -2.13 -18.28 19.17
CA ARG A 45 -3.16 -17.24 19.07
C ARG A 45 -2.75 -16.21 18.02
N PHE A 46 -3.63 -16.00 17.05
CA PHE A 46 -3.49 -15.00 16.02
C PHE A 46 -4.65 -14.02 16.11
N LEU A 47 -4.38 -12.77 15.76
CA LEU A 47 -5.38 -11.73 15.65
C LEU A 47 -5.46 -11.33 14.18
N GLU A 48 -6.53 -11.74 13.52
CA GLU A 48 -6.79 -11.43 12.12
C GLU A 48 -7.63 -10.16 12.03
N PHE A 49 -7.15 -9.19 11.26
CA PHE A 49 -7.89 -7.99 10.90
C PHE A 49 -8.01 -7.92 9.39
N ASP A 50 -9.22 -7.67 8.90
CA ASP A 50 -9.51 -7.45 7.49
C ASP A 50 -10.19 -6.09 7.30
N ILE A 51 -9.75 -5.36 6.26
CA ILE A 51 -10.33 -4.07 5.88
C ILE A 51 -11.17 -4.31 4.63
N ARG A 52 -12.49 -4.41 4.83
CA ARG A 52 -13.42 -4.60 3.72
C ARG A 52 -13.53 -3.35 2.86
N LYS A 53 -13.54 -3.56 1.53
CA LYS A 53 -13.81 -2.51 0.51
C LYS A 53 -12.90 -1.29 0.59
N CYS A 54 -11.63 -1.46 0.99
CA CYS A 54 -10.66 -0.37 1.18
C CYS A 54 -10.72 0.70 0.08
N PHE A 55 -10.66 0.34 -1.20
CA PHE A 55 -10.66 1.30 -2.31
C PHE A 55 -11.94 2.13 -2.45
N HIS A 56 -13.10 1.60 -2.03
CA HIS A 56 -14.38 2.31 -2.13
C HIS A 56 -14.70 3.13 -0.88
N THR A 57 -14.13 2.78 0.27
CA THR A 57 -14.43 3.42 1.56
C THR A 57 -13.30 4.32 2.07
N ILE A 58 -12.16 4.36 1.38
CA ILE A 58 -11.05 5.23 1.76
C ILE A 58 -11.45 6.71 1.59
N ASP A 59 -11.27 7.47 2.65
CA ASP A 59 -11.52 8.91 2.69
C ASP A 59 -10.37 9.66 1.98
N ARG A 60 -10.70 10.23 0.81
CA ARG A 60 -9.75 10.99 -0.02
C ARG A 60 -9.22 12.23 0.70
N HIS A 61 -10.03 12.86 1.54
CA HIS A 61 -9.62 14.04 2.31
C HIS A 61 -8.59 13.71 3.38
N ARG A 62 -8.48 12.44 3.78
CA ARG A 62 -7.42 11.94 4.66
C ARG A 62 -6.21 11.41 3.90
N LEU A 63 -6.45 10.70 2.79
CA LEU A 63 -5.38 10.09 2.00
C LEU A 63 -4.50 11.12 1.29
N ILE A 64 -5.09 12.17 0.70
CA ILE A 64 -4.34 13.16 -0.09
C ILE A 64 -3.34 13.95 0.78
N PRO A 65 -3.70 14.44 1.99
CA PRO A 65 -2.73 15.09 2.87
C PRO A 65 -1.55 14.19 3.23
N ILE A 66 -1.79 12.91 3.52
CA ILE A 66 -0.71 11.95 3.86
C ILE A 66 0.28 11.83 2.70
N PHE A 67 -0.22 11.69 1.47
CA PHE A 67 0.68 11.65 0.31
C PHE A 67 1.42 12.97 0.08
N LYS A 68 0.85 14.13 0.46
CA LYS A 68 1.51 15.43 0.33
C LYS A 68 2.63 15.66 1.35
N GLU A 69 2.69 14.86 2.41
CA GLU A 69 3.82 14.91 3.35
C GLU A 69 5.12 14.45 2.68
N GLU A 70 5.03 13.45 1.81
CA GLU A 70 6.19 12.83 1.14
C GLU A 70 6.36 13.26 -0.33
N ILE A 71 5.28 13.68 -1.00
CA ILE A 71 5.27 14.00 -2.42
C ILE A 71 4.83 15.45 -2.63
N ASP A 72 5.72 16.27 -3.19
CA ASP A 72 5.43 17.65 -3.58
C ASP A 72 5.32 17.81 -5.11
N ASP A 73 4.52 16.96 -5.77
CA ASP A 73 4.20 17.09 -7.21
C ASP A 73 2.70 17.36 -7.42
N PRO A 74 2.31 18.62 -7.67
CA PRO A 74 0.92 19.00 -7.95
C PRO A 74 0.30 18.24 -9.14
N LYS A 75 1.11 17.87 -10.14
CA LYS A 75 0.66 17.18 -11.36
C LYS A 75 0.33 15.71 -11.08
N LEU A 76 1.06 15.08 -10.15
CA LEU A 76 0.75 13.73 -9.68
C LEU A 76 -0.60 13.72 -8.98
N PHE A 77 -0.88 14.68 -8.09
CA PHE A 77 -2.15 14.76 -7.38
C PHE A 77 -3.35 15.04 -8.30
N TYR A 78 -3.18 15.86 -9.34
CA TYR A 78 -4.20 16.03 -10.36
C TYR A 78 -4.56 14.69 -11.01
N THR A 79 -3.54 13.92 -11.39
CA THR A 79 -3.72 12.60 -12.03
C THR A 79 -4.34 11.58 -11.08
N ILE A 80 -3.93 11.56 -9.81
CA ILE A 80 -4.48 10.68 -8.78
C ILE A 80 -5.97 10.99 -8.56
N ASN A 81 -6.35 12.27 -8.48
CA ASN A 81 -7.75 12.68 -8.34
C ASN A 81 -8.62 12.24 -9.53
N GLU A 82 -8.11 12.31 -10.75
CA GLU A 82 -8.79 11.79 -11.95
C GLU A 82 -9.00 10.27 -11.84
N VAL A 83 -7.97 9.52 -11.43
CA VAL A 83 -8.06 8.05 -11.26
C VAL A 83 -9.09 7.66 -10.18
N PHE A 84 -9.14 8.39 -9.08
CA PHE A 84 -10.15 8.17 -8.02
C PHE A 84 -11.56 8.57 -8.47
N SER A 85 -11.70 9.57 -9.34
CA SER A 85 -13.01 10.05 -9.82
C SER A 85 -13.57 9.21 -10.97
N ALA A 86 -12.72 8.51 -11.72
CA ALA A 86 -13.10 7.57 -12.76
C ALA A 86 -13.48 6.16 -12.24
N GLY A 87 -13.57 6.00 -10.92
CA GLY A 87 -13.92 4.75 -10.22
C GLY A 87 -15.37 4.69 -9.76
#